data_AF-A0A2V5Z2J7-F1
#
_entry.id   AF-A0A2V5Z2J7-F1
#
_cell.length_a   1.000
_cell.length_b   1.000
_cell.length_c   1.000
_cell.angle_alpha   90.00
_cell.angle_beta   90.00
_cell.angle_gamma   90.00
#
_symmetry.space_group_name_H-M   'P 1'
#
loop_
_entity.id
_entity.type
_entity.pdbx_description
1 polymer ?
#
loop_
_entity_poly.entity_id
_entity_poly.type
_entity_poly.pdbx_seq_one_letter_code
_entity_poly.pdbx_strand_id
1 'polypeptide(L)' 'MFAFFSYVFFYVLRQVPPSTGAPRVGQKAPEFTLSNQDGKEVSLSDLVGRSKAVALIFYRGFW' A
#
# COMPACT_ATOMS: atom_id res chain seq x y z
N MET A 1 30.04 -12.38 3.65
CA MET A 1 28.56 -12.55 3.66
C MET A 1 27.90 -11.80 4.81
N PHE A 2 28.34 -11.97 6.06
CA PHE A 2 27.78 -11.24 7.23
C PHE A 2 27.88 -9.71 7.13
N ALA A 3 29.02 -9.15 6.69
CA ALA A 3 29.16 -7.70 6.55
C ALA A 3 28.18 -7.10 5.53
N PHE A 4 28.01 -7.76 4.38
CA PHE A 4 27.04 -7.35 3.36
C PHE A 4 25.59 -7.44 3.88
N PHE A 5 25.25 -8.54 4.56
CA PHE A 5 23.95 -8.70 5.20
C PHE A 5 23.66 -7.56 6.19
N SER A 6 24.61 -7.29 7.09
CA SER A 6 24.46 -6.21 8.07
C SER A 6 24.33 -4.84 7.41
N TYR A 7 25.13 -4.56 6.38
CA TYR A 7 25.05 -3.30 5.64
C TYR A 7 23.68 -3.11 4.97
N VAL A 8 23.15 -4.13 4.29
CA VAL A 8 21.84 -4.03 3.63
C VAL A 8 20.72 -3.78 4.65
N PHE A 9 20.64 -4.59 5.70
CA PHE A 9 19.51 -4.50 6.65
C PHE A 9 19.60 -3.32 7.59
N PHE A 10 20.79 -3.01 8.12
CA PHE A 10 20.94 -1.98 9.14
C PHE A 10 21.25 -0.60 8.56
N TYR A 11 21.77 -0.49 7.34
CA TYR A 11 22.06 0.79 6.69
C TYR A 11 21.11 1.09 5.53
N VAL A 12 21.08 0.26 4.49
CA VAL A 12 20.31 0.57 3.26
C VAL A 12 18.80 0.57 3.52
N LEU A 13 18.25 -0.47 4.15
CA LEU A 13 16.80 -0.57 4.39
C LEU A 13 16.27 0.50 5.35
N ARG A 14 17.11 1.03 6.26
CA ARG A 14 16.72 2.13 7.15
C ARG A 14 16.53 3.47 6.45
N GLN A 15 17.00 3.61 5.21
CA GLN A 15 16.80 4.82 4.42
C GLN A 15 15.41 4.87 3.76
N VAL A 16 14.65 3.77 3.76
CA VAL A 16 13.29 3.76 3.23
C VAL A 16 12.38 4.54 4.18
N PRO A 17 11.66 5.58 3.71
CA PRO A 17 10.77 6.34 4.56
C PRO A 17 9.70 5.44 5.18
N PRO A 18 9.46 5.53 6.51
CA PRO A 18 8.43 4.74 7.16
C PRO A 18 7.03 5.18 6.69
N SER A 19 6.13 4.22 6.49
CA SER A 19 4.71 4.46 6.18
C SER A 19 3.93 4.89 7.43
N THR A 20 4.29 6.02 8.04
CA THR A 20 3.73 6.49 9.32
C THR A 20 2.21 6.70 9.30
N GLY A 21 1.63 6.97 8.13
CA GLY A 21 0.19 7.12 7.93
C GLY A 21 -0.57 5.85 7.56
N ALA A 22 0.08 4.68 7.56
CA ALA A 22 -0.58 3.42 7.21
C ALA A 22 -1.67 3.06 8.23
N PRO A 23 -2.90 2.70 7.79
CA PRO A 23 -3.94 2.22 8.67
C PRO A 23 -3.52 0.96 9.42
N ARG A 24 -3.86 0.88 10.71
CA ARG A 24 -3.63 -0.30 11.55
C ARG A 24 -4.78 -1.29 11.44
N VAL A 25 -4.54 -2.55 11.80
CA VAL A 25 -5.60 -3.57 11.89
C VAL A 25 -6.71 -3.09 12.85
N GLY A 26 -7.96 -3.24 12.42
CA GLY A 26 -9.14 -2.79 13.16
C GLY A 26 -9.48 -1.30 12.96
N GLN A 27 -8.62 -0.50 12.34
CA GLN A 27 -8.98 0.86 11.93
C GLN A 27 -9.79 0.83 10.63
N LYS A 28 -10.77 1.73 10.51
CA LYS A 28 -11.50 1.93 9.26
C LYS A 28 -10.51 2.36 8.17
N ALA A 29 -10.55 1.68 7.03
CA ALA A 29 -9.77 2.08 5.86
C ALA A 29 -10.18 3.50 5.42
N PRO A 30 -9.22 4.40 5.11
CA PRO A 30 -9.52 5.73 4.59
C PRO A 30 -10.31 5.63 3.28
N GLU A 31 -11.29 6.50 3.10
CA GLU A 31 -11.99 6.60 1.82
C GLU A 31 -11.05 7.19 0.76
N PHE A 32 -11.15 6.64 -0.44
CA PHE A 32 -10.46 7.16 -1.62
C PHE A 32 -11.27 6.84 -2.88
N THR A 33 -11.03 7.65 -3.90
CA THR A 33 -11.50 7.42 -5.27
C THR A 33 -10.29 7.56 -6.18
N LEU A 34 -10.10 6.57 -7.06
CA LEU A 34 -9.01 6.54 -8.02
C LEU A 34 -9.57 6.18 -9.40
N SER A 35 -8.98 6.76 -10.44
CA SER A 35 -9.24 6.34 -11.81
C SER A 35 -8.63 4.94 -12.03
N ASN A 36 -9.41 4.04 -12.62
CA ASN A 36 -8.92 2.74 -13.06
C ASN A 36 -8.14 2.87 -14.38
N GLN A 37 -7.70 1.74 -14.94
CA GLN A 37 -6.95 1.68 -16.20
C GLN A 37 -7.71 2.24 -17.42
N ASP A 38 -9.05 2.28 -17.36
CA ASP A 38 -9.90 2.81 -18.43
C ASP A 38 -10.27 4.29 -18.19
N GLY A 39 -9.69 4.93 -17.17
CA GLY A 39 -9.99 6.31 -16.78
C GLY A 39 -11.31 6.48 -16.01
N LYS A 40 -11.96 5.39 -15.61
CA LYS A 40 -13.19 5.42 -14.83
C LYS A 40 -12.88 5.55 -13.34
N GLU A 41 -13.55 6.47 -12.67
CA GLU A 41 -13.47 6.62 -11.22
C GLU A 41 -14.03 5.39 -10.48
N VAL A 42 -13.26 4.89 -9.51
CA VAL A 42 -13.61 3.78 -8.62
C VAL A 42 -13.38 4.21 -7.19
N SER A 43 -14.43 4.16 -6.36
CA SER A 43 -14.33 4.44 -4.93
C SER A 43 -14.20 3.18 -4.09
N LEU A 44 -13.54 3.27 -2.94
CA LEU A 44 -13.48 2.17 -1.98
C LEU A 44 -14.89 1.72 -1.53
N SER A 45 -15.77 2.68 -1.25
CA SER A 45 -17.15 2.42 -0.82
C SER A 45 -17.94 1.58 -1.85
N ASP A 46 -17.75 1.82 -3.15
CA ASP A 46 -18.40 1.03 -4.21
C ASP A 46 -17.94 -0.43 -4.20
N LEU A 47 -16.64 -0.66 -3.97
CA LEU A 47 -16.06 -2.01 -3.95
C LEU A 47 -16.52 -2.80 -2.73
N VAL A 48 -16.52 -2.16 -1.56
CA VAL A 48 -16.99 -2.76 -0.30
C VAL A 48 -18.51 -3.03 -0.34
N GLY A 49 -19.30 -2.17 -0.99
CA GLY A 49 -20.74 -2.40 -1.17
C GLY A 49 -21.07 -3.63 -2.03
N ARG A 50 -20.14 -4.04 -2.90
CA ARG A 50 -20.31 -5.17 -3.83
C ARG A 50 -19.64 -6.48 -3.36
N SER A 51 -18.73 -6.40 -2.40
CA SER A 51 -17.86 -7.52 -2.00
C SER A 51 -17.74 -7.63 -0.49
N LYS A 52 -17.61 -8.86 0.04
CA LYS A 52 -17.41 -9.09 1.48
C LYS A 52 -16.04 -8.62 1.98
N ALA A 53 -15.06 -8.49 1.08
CA ALA A 53 -13.71 -8.04 1.38
C ALA A 53 -13.08 -7.39 0.14
N VAL A 54 -12.12 -6.49 0.37
CA VAL A 54 -11.34 -5.81 -0.67
C VAL A 54 -9.86 -5.89 -0.29
N ALA A 55 -9.00 -6.30 -1.23
CA ALA A 55 -7.56 -6.31 -1.06
C ALA A 55 -6.93 -5.10 -1.77
N LEU A 56 -6.14 -4.30 -1.04
CA LEU A 56 -5.44 -3.14 -1.58
C LEU A 56 -3.96 -3.51 -1.82
N ILE A 57 -3.52 -3.42 -3.07
CA ILE A 57 -2.14 -3.71 -3.48
C ILE A 57 -1.48 -2.41 -3.91
N PHE A 58 -0.60 -1.87 -3.06
CA PHE A 58 0.21 -0.70 -3.39
C PHE A 58 1.52 -1.17 -4.01
N TYR A 59 1.87 -0.65 -5.18
CA TYR A 59 3.15 -0.91 -5.82
C TYR A 59 3.71 0.38 -6.41
N ARG A 60 5.04 0.41 -6.60
CA ARG A 60 5.74 1.54 -7.22
C ARG A 60 5.99 1.22 -8.69
N GLY A 61 5.70 2.18 -9.57
CA GLY A 61 5.88 2.03 -11.02
C GLY A 61 4.58 1.65 -11.73
N PHE A 62 4.69 1.25 -12.99
CA PHE A 62 3.61 0.72 -13.79
C PHE A 62 3.97 -0.69 -14.24
N TRP A 63 2.96 -1.52 -14.50
CA TRP A 63 3.10 -2.83 -15.14
C TRP A 63 2.86 -2.70 -16.64
#